data_AF-A0A662IMR7-F1
#
_entry.id   AF-A0A662IMR7-F1
#
_cell.length_a   1.000
_cell.length_b   1.000
_cell.length_c   1.000
_cell.angle_alpha   90.00
_cell.angle_beta   90.00
_cell.angle_gamma   90.00
#
_symmetry.space_group_name_H-M   'P 1'
#
loop_
_entity.id
_entity.type
_entity.pdbx_description
1 polymer ?
#
loop_
_entity_poly.entity_id
_entity_poly.type
_entity_poly.pdbx_seq_one_letter_code
_entity_poly.pdbx_strand_id
1 'polypeptide(L)' 'EYGNFSFGIKEHISLPGVKYDPMLGIFGFDVCVTIERPGYRVMRRRRKRSDIGKNHRVIREESIKFVQEFLGVKVI' A
#
# COMPACT_ATOMS: atom_id res chain seq x y z
N GLU A 1 -9.65 -6.05 -9.52
CA GLU A 1 -10.87 -5.43 -8.97
C GLU A 1 -10.56 -4.22 -8.07
N TYR A 2 -9.48 -4.25 -7.30
CA TYR A 2 -8.91 -3.09 -6.60
C TYR A 2 -7.39 -3.04 -6.81
N GLY A 3 -6.82 -1.84 -6.68
CA GLY A 3 -5.41 -1.52 -6.91
C GLY A 3 -4.44 -1.75 -5.75
N ASN A 4 -4.90 -2.40 -4.69
CA ASN A 4 -4.11 -2.57 -3.47
C ASN A 4 -3.10 -3.71 -3.63
N PHE A 5 -1.97 -3.60 -2.94
CA PHE A 5 -0.97 -4.66 -2.90
C PHE A 5 -0.37 -4.79 -1.50
N SER A 6 0.13 -5.98 -1.21
CA SER A 6 0.88 -6.26 0.00
C SER A 6 2.14 -7.02 -0.36
N PHE A 7 3.18 -6.84 0.44
CA PHE A 7 4.41 -7.59 0.33
C PHE A 7 4.96 -7.90 1.72
N GLY A 8 5.55 -9.08 1.86
CA GLY A 8 6.14 -9.55 3.10
C GLY A 8 7.62 -9.23 3.17
N ILE A 9 8.07 -8.78 4.34
CA ILE A 9 9.48 -8.65 4.70
C ILE A 9 9.78 -9.76 5.71
N LYS A 10 10.58 -10.74 5.28
CA LYS A 10 10.91 -11.91 6.12
C LYS A 10 11.69 -11.53 7.37
N GLU A 11 12.57 -10.55 7.25
CA GLU A 11 13.45 -10.12 8.32
C GLU A 11 13.60 -8.59 8.30
N HIS A 12 13.33 -7.96 9.44
CA HIS A 12 13.54 -6.52 9.61
C HIS A 12 14.99 -6.07 9.41
N ILE A 13 15.97 -6.99 9.47
CA ILE A 13 17.39 -6.75 9.15
C ILE A 13 17.58 -6.28 7.70
N SER A 14 16.66 -6.65 6.81
CA SER A 14 16.69 -6.24 5.41
C SER A 14 16.34 -4.76 5.21
N LEU A 15 15.89 -4.04 6.24
CA LEU A 15 15.61 -2.61 6.13
C LEU A 15 16.89 -1.77 6.25
N PRO A 16 17.21 -0.95 5.22
CA PRO A 16 18.34 -0.03 5.31
C PRO A 16 18.06 1.05 6.36
N GLY A 17 18.98 1.21 7.32
CA GLY A 17 18.93 2.27 8.34
C GLY A 17 18.39 1.86 9.71
N VAL A 18 17.91 0.62 9.87
CA VAL A 18 17.54 0.08 11.18
C VAL A 18 18.79 -0.56 11.82
N LYS A 19 19.15 -0.13 13.02
CA LYS A 19 20.23 -0.75 13.78
C LYS A 19 19.77 -2.12 14.28
N TYR A 20 20.62 -3.12 14.13
CA TYR A 20 20.42 -4.43 14.72
C TYR A 20 20.44 -4.32 16.25
N ASP A 21 19.35 -4.68 16.90
CA ASP A 21 19.26 -4.82 18.35
C ASP A 21 19.17 -6.32 18.69
N PRO A 22 20.23 -6.93 19.27
CA PRO A 22 20.25 -8.34 19.61
C PRO A 22 19.14 -8.77 20.58
N MET A 23 18.56 -7.84 21.37
CA MET A 23 17.49 -8.16 22.32
C MET A 23 16.12 -8.32 21.66
N LEU A 24 15.89 -7.73 20.49
CA LEU A 24 14.59 -7.71 19.81
C LEU A 24 14.27 -9.01 19.04
N GLY A 25 15.28 -9.82 18.73
CA GLY A 25 15.12 -11.07 17.97
C GLY A 25 14.81 -10.85 16.48
N ILE A 26 14.68 -11.94 15.72
CA ILE A 26 14.36 -11.89 14.28
C ILE A 26 12.84 -11.85 14.10
N PHE A 27 12.31 -10.68 13.73
CA PHE A 27 10.92 -10.52 13.32
C PHE A 27 10.82 -10.18 11.83
N GLY A 28 9.80 -10.76 11.19
CA GLY A 28 9.30 -10.37 9.88
C GLY A 28 7.97 -9.65 10.02
N PHE A 29 7.56 -8.95 8.97
CA PHE A 29 6.26 -8.26 8.94
C PHE A 29 5.74 -8.13 7.52
N ASP A 30 4.42 -7.99 7.41
CA ASP A 30 3.75 -7.72 6.14
C ASP A 30 3.44 -6.22 6.03
N VAL A 31 3.72 -5.66 4.85
CA VAL A 31 3.40 -4.29 4.51
C VAL A 31 2.20 -4.29 3.57
N CYS A 32 1.09 -3.72 4.02
CA CYS A 32 -0.13 -3.56 3.23
C CYS A 32 -0.24 -2.12 2.74
N VAL A 33 -0.25 -1.94 1.42
CA VAL A 33 -0.36 -0.63 0.78
C VAL A 33 -1.73 -0.52 0.10
N THR A 34 -2.49 0.50 0.50
CA THR A 34 -3.78 0.83 -0.11
C THR A 34 -3.61 2.05 -0.99
N ILE A 35 -3.96 1.93 -2.27
CA ILE A 35 -3.93 3.04 -3.23
C ILE A 35 -5.37 3.51 -3.46
N GLU A 36 -5.58 4.80 -3.29
CA GLU A 36 -6.91 5.42 -3.41
C GLU A 36 -6.84 6.69 -4.24
N ARG A 37 -7.93 6.98 -4.97
CA ARG A 37 -8.08 8.26 -5.64
C ARG A 37 -8.49 9.34 -4.62
N PRO A 38 -8.14 10.61 -4.86
CA PRO A 38 -8.71 11.72 -4.11
C PRO A 38 -10.24 11.71 -4.22
N GLY A 39 -10.94 11.64 -3.07
CA GLY A 39 -12.41 11.52 -3.04
C GLY A 39 -12.93 10.37 -2.19
N TYR A 40 -12.07 9.41 -1.82
CA TYR A 40 -12.44 8.26 -0.97
C TYR A 40 -13.00 8.63 0.42
N ARG A 41 -12.77 9.88 0.88
CA ARG A 41 -13.36 10.41 2.11
C ARG A 41 -14.90 10.34 2.13
N VAL A 42 -15.57 10.39 0.98
CA VAL A 42 -17.05 10.33 0.90
C VAL A 42 -17.61 9.02 1.50
N MET A 43 -16.86 7.92 1.39
CA MET A 43 -17.24 6.64 1.98
C MET A 43 -16.98 6.58 3.49
N ARG A 44 -16.04 7.37 4.02
CA ARG A 44 -15.59 7.33 5.43
C ARG A 44 -16.25 8.38 6.32
N ARG A 45 -16.72 9.49 5.74
CA ARG A 45 -17.30 10.62 6.50
C ARG A 45 -18.65 10.25 7.14
N ARG A 46 -18.95 10.84 8.31
CA ARG A 46 -20.24 10.67 9.01
C ARG A 46 -21.41 11.37 8.30
N ARG A 47 -21.21 12.61 7.83
CA ARG A 47 -22.27 13.40 7.17
C ARG A 47 -22.29 13.13 5.66
N LYS A 48 -23.47 12.82 5.10
CA LYS A 48 -23.68 12.52 3.67
C LYS A 48 -22.72 11.43 3.16
N ARG A 49 -22.72 10.26 3.82
CA ARG A 49 -21.95 9.09 3.37
C ARG A 49 -22.53 8.57 2.06
N SER A 50 -21.68 8.21 1.11
CA SER A 50 -22.09 7.60 -0.17
C SER A 50 -21.05 6.60 -0.64
N ASP A 51 -21.48 5.63 -1.43
CA ASP A 51 -20.60 4.62 -1.99
C ASP A 51 -19.77 5.16 -3.16
N ILE A 52 -18.61 4.56 -3.34
CA ILE A 52 -17.70 4.90 -4.43
C ILE A 52 -18.06 4.04 -5.64
N GLY A 53 -18.47 4.72 -6.71
CA GLY A 53 -18.78 4.10 -8.00
C GLY A 53 -17.57 3.39 -8.61
N LYS A 54 -17.83 2.38 -9.45
CA LYS A 54 -16.79 1.54 -10.07
C LYS A 54 -15.73 2.36 -10.82
N ASN A 55 -16.15 3.42 -11.51
CA ASN A 55 -15.26 4.29 -12.30
C ASN A 55 -14.25 5.08 -11.45
N HIS A 56 -14.54 5.32 -10.17
CA HIS A 56 -13.63 6.04 -9.27
C HIS A 56 -12.71 5.10 -8.48
N ARG A 57 -12.92 3.79 -8.58
CA ARG A 57 -12.03 2.80 -7.95
C ARG A 57 -10.74 2.69 -8.77
N VAL A 58 -9.64 2.40 -8.08
CA VAL A 58 -8.34 2.21 -8.72
C VAL A 58 -8.25 0.81 -9.31
N ILE A 59 -7.82 0.72 -10.57
CA ILE A 59 -7.61 -0.55 -11.28
C ILE A 59 -6.17 -1.01 -11.06
N ARG A 60 -5.93 -2.33 -11.17
CA ARG A 60 -4.59 -2.94 -11.01
C ARG A 60 -3.55 -2.30 -11.93
N GLU A 61 -3.86 -2.10 -13.21
CA GLU A 61 -2.94 -1.53 -14.20
C GLU A 61 -2.52 -0.10 -13.86
N GLU A 62 -3.49 0.71 -13.43
CA GLU A 62 -3.25 2.08 -12.98
C GLU A 62 -2.34 2.11 -11.75
N SER A 63 -2.53 1.16 -10.84
CA SER A 63 -1.72 1.03 -9.62
C SER A 63 -0.28 0.66 -9.94
N ILE A 64 -0.07 -0.25 -10.89
CA ILE A 64 1.26 -0.66 -11.34
C ILE A 64 2.00 0.54 -11.95
N LYS A 65 1.32 1.31 -12.82
CA LYS A 65 1.90 2.53 -13.41
C LYS A 65 2.26 3.57 -12.35
N PHE A 66 1.35 3.82 -11.41
CA PHE A 66 1.57 4.77 -10.32
C PHE A 66 2.79 4.39 -9.47
N VAL A 67 2.91 3.11 -9.09
CA VAL A 67 4.05 2.60 -8.31
C VAL A 67 5.36 2.67 -9.11
N GLN A 68 5.33 2.34 -10.39
CA GLN A 68 6.50 2.45 -11.27
C GLN A 68 7.01 3.89 -11.38
N GLU A 69 6.11 4.86 -11.56
CA GLU A 69 6.46 6.28 -11.71
C GLU A 69 6.93 6.92 -10.39
N PHE A 70 6.23 6.70 -9.28
CA PHE A 70 6.54 7.36 -8.01
C PHE A 70 7.64 6.68 -7.20
N LEU A 71 7.68 5.35 -7.19
CA LEU A 71 8.64 4.58 -6.38
C LEU A 71 9.82 4.05 -7.20
N GLY A 72 9.78 4.16 -8.54
CA GLY A 72 10.85 3.68 -9.41
C GLY A 72 11.02 2.16 -9.42
N VAL A 73 9.98 1.41 -9.00
CA VAL A 73 10.05 -0.05 -8.83
C VAL A 73 9.52 -0.76 -10.07
N LYS A 74 10.25 -1.74 -10.60
CA LYS A 74 9.77 -2.60 -11.68
C LYS A 74 9.01 -3.79 -11.10
N VAL A 75 7.70 -3.84 -11.36
CA VAL A 75 6.86 -5.02 -11.09
C VAL A 75 7.22 -6.12 -12.09
N ILE A 76 7.59 -7.31 -11.61
CA ILE A 76 7.90 -8.53 -12.39
C ILE A 76 6.71 -9.48 -12.33
#